data_AF-A0A2G2R4H5-F1
#
_entry.id   AF-A0A2G2R4H5-F1
#
_cell.length_a   1.000
_cell.length_b   1.000
_cell.length_c   1.000
_cell.angle_alpha   90.00
_cell.angle_beta   90.00
_cell.angle_gamma   90.00
#
_symmetry.space_group_name_H-M   'P 1'
#
loop_
_entity.id
_entity.type
_entity.pdbx_description
1 polymer ?
#
loop_
_entity_poly.entity_id
_entity_poly.type
_entity_poly.pdbx_seq_one_letter_code
_entity_poly.pdbx_strand_id
1 'polypeptide(L)'
;MRIVALLTFSLFLSACSEIYSIVPRGVVKTVGNFSIISTGLVMGSDKTLSDHIESYRTGKDCSTVRMEKGRTYCREDEPNPIPKVTCYRTLADVVCYSVADPASLPGEELDTHTRSSNL
;
A
#
# COMPACT_ATOMS: atom_id res chain seq x y z
N MET A 1 37.40 16.45 12.40
CA MET A 1 36.13 15.81 11.99
C MET A 1 35.48 16.47 10.78
N ARG A 2 35.33 17.81 10.73
CA ARG A 2 34.77 18.53 9.56
C ARG A 2 35.55 18.35 8.25
N ILE A 3 36.88 18.41 8.30
CA ILE A 3 37.73 18.26 7.10
C ILE A 3 37.68 16.84 6.53
N VAL A 4 37.64 15.82 7.41
CA VAL A 4 37.51 14.41 6.99
C VAL A 4 36.15 14.19 6.30
N ALA A 5 35.06 14.76 6.83
CA ALA A 5 33.74 14.68 6.21
C ALA A 5 33.67 15.38 4.84
N LEU A 6 34.40 16.49 4.66
CA LEU A 6 34.47 17.18 3.37
C LEU A 6 35.28 16.36 2.34
N LEU A 7 36.40 15.76 2.76
CA LEU A 7 37.23 14.95 1.88
C LEU A 7 36.53 13.64 1.45
N THR A 8 35.83 12.98 2.37
CA THR A 8 35.02 11.80 2.02
C THR A 8 33.88 12.18 1.09
N PHE A 9 33.18 13.30 1.33
CA PHE A 9 32.12 13.78 0.46
C PHE A 9 32.61 14.09 -0.96
N SER A 10 33.78 14.70 -1.12
CA SER A 10 34.37 14.96 -2.44
C SER A 10 34.77 13.70 -3.20
N LEU A 11 35.21 12.64 -2.50
CA LEU A 11 35.50 11.33 -3.10
C LEU A 11 34.24 10.61 -3.58
N PHE A 12 33.12 10.76 -2.88
CA PHE A 12 31.84 10.17 -3.29
C PHE A 12 31.20 10.91 -4.48
N LEU A 13 31.40 12.22 -4.63
CA LEU A 13 30.85 12.98 -5.77
C LEU A 13 31.52 12.66 -7.12
N SER A 14 32.80 12.30 -7.16
CA SER A 14 33.49 11.98 -8.43
C SER A 14 33.06 10.62 -9.02
N ALA A 15 32.47 9.73 -8.23
CA ALA A 15 31.94 8.46 -8.71
C ALA A 15 30.71 8.62 -9.61
N CYS A 16 30.04 9.79 -9.60
CA CYS A 16 28.84 10.01 -10.41
C CYS A 16 29.16 10.38 -11.88
N SER A 17 30.32 10.95 -12.18
CA SER A 17 30.65 11.38 -13.55
C SER A 17 31.20 10.27 -14.44
N GLU A 18 31.75 9.19 -13.86
CA GLU A 18 32.33 8.06 -14.63
C GLU A 18 31.31 7.04 -15.11
N ILE A 19 30.05 7.15 -14.70
CA ILE A 19 28.97 6.26 -15.14
C ILE A 19 28.73 6.42 -16.64
N TYR A 20 28.88 7.63 -17.19
CA TYR A 20 28.70 7.88 -18.63
C TYR A 20 29.84 7.35 -19.50
N SER A 21 31.05 7.19 -18.93
CA SER A 21 32.24 6.67 -19.63
C SER A 21 32.26 5.13 -19.68
N ILE A 22 31.72 4.47 -18.64
CA ILE A 22 31.77 3.01 -18.47
C ILE A 22 30.58 2.32 -19.13
N VAL A 23 29.43 2.99 -19.19
CA VAL A 23 28.18 2.39 -19.70
C VAL A 23 28.12 2.54 -21.23
N PRO A 24 28.02 1.44 -22.00
CA PRO A 24 27.90 1.50 -23.45
C PRO A 24 26.68 2.34 -23.88
N ARG A 25 26.79 3.10 -24.98
CA ARG A 25 25.66 3.89 -25.53
C ARG A 25 24.38 3.09 -25.73
N GLY A 26 24.49 1.78 -25.99
CA GLY A 26 23.35 0.87 -26.08
C GLY A 26 22.59 0.72 -24.76
N VAL A 27 23.31 0.61 -23.64
CA VAL A 27 22.70 0.52 -22.31
C VAL A 27 22.07 1.85 -21.90
N VAL A 28 22.72 2.99 -22.20
CA VAL A 28 22.13 4.32 -21.93
C VAL A 28 20.82 4.53 -22.70
N LYS A 29 20.76 4.11 -23.97
CA LYS A 29 19.51 4.15 -24.76
C LYS A 29 18.44 3.23 -24.17
N THR A 30 18.80 2.02 -23.77
CA THR A 30 17.85 1.07 -23.17
C THR A 30 17.30 1.58 -21.83
N VAL A 31 18.17 2.08 -20.95
CA VAL A 31 17.77 2.64 -19.64
C VAL A 31 16.92 3.89 -19.83
N GLY A 32 17.34 4.81 -20.71
CA GLY A 32 16.57 6.02 -21.02
C GLY A 32 15.17 5.70 -21.56
N ASN A 33 15.07 4.77 -22.51
CA ASN A 33 13.77 4.35 -23.04
C ASN A 33 12.91 3.66 -21.98
N PHE A 34 13.50 2.82 -21.12
CA PHE A 34 12.79 2.15 -20.04
C PHE A 34 12.20 3.15 -19.04
N SER A 35 12.95 4.19 -18.66
CA SER A 35 12.47 5.25 -17.76
C SER A 35 11.30 6.03 -18.37
N ILE A 36 11.32 6.32 -19.67
CA ILE A 36 10.23 7.05 -20.35
C ILE A 36 8.97 6.18 -20.42
N ILE A 37 9.10 4.91 -20.79
CA ILE A 37 7.96 3.98 -20.92
C ILE A 37 7.32 3.73 -19.55
N SER A 38 8.12 3.50 -18.51
CA SER A 38 7.61 3.29 -17.16
C SER A 38 6.89 4.53 -16.63
N THR A 39 7.39 5.74 -16.90
CA THR A 39 6.72 6.99 -16.50
C THR A 39 5.39 7.18 -17.23
N GLY A 40 5.35 6.97 -18.55
CA GLY A 40 4.11 7.10 -19.33
C GLY A 40 3.04 6.10 -18.91
N LEU A 41 3.43 4.87 -18.57
CA LEU A 41 2.52 3.82 -18.11
C LEU A 41 1.94 4.13 -16.74
N VAL A 42 2.75 4.66 -15.83
CA VAL A 42 2.30 5.13 -14.51
C VAL A 42 1.33 6.30 -14.67
N MET A 43 1.66 7.31 -15.48
CA MET A 43 0.79 8.48 -15.68
C MET A 43 -0.56 8.13 -16.31
N GLY A 44 -0.63 7.14 -17.19
CA GLY A 44 -1.85 6.75 -17.89
C GLY A 44 -2.70 5.70 -17.16
N SER A 45 -2.07 4.81 -16.38
CA SER A 45 -2.74 3.63 -15.80
C SER A 45 -2.50 3.43 -14.31
N ASP A 46 -1.76 4.33 -13.66
CA ASP A 46 -1.29 4.19 -12.26
C ASP A 46 -0.53 2.86 -12.02
N LYS A 47 0.07 2.27 -13.06
CA LYS A 47 0.79 0.99 -12.98
C LYS A 47 2.17 1.12 -13.59
N THR A 48 3.17 0.57 -12.89
CA THR A 48 4.50 0.38 -13.45
C THR A 48 4.52 -0.80 -14.43
N LEU A 49 5.58 -0.93 -15.24
CA LEU A 49 5.69 -2.06 -16.18
C LEU A 49 5.68 -3.41 -15.45
N SER A 50 6.34 -3.48 -14.28
CA SER A 50 6.30 -4.65 -13.41
C SER A 50 4.90 -4.95 -12.90
N ASP A 51 4.13 -3.92 -12.54
CA ASP A 51 2.76 -4.09 -12.06
C ASP A 51 1.82 -4.65 -13.13
N HIS A 52 2.03 -4.28 -14.41
CA HIS A 52 1.30 -4.87 -15.53
C HIS A 52 1.61 -6.34 -15.72
N ILE A 53 2.88 -6.72 -15.61
CA ILE A 53 3.31 -8.13 -15.69
C ILE A 53 2.71 -8.93 -14.53
N GLU A 54 2.77 -8.40 -13.32
CA GLU A 54 2.24 -9.08 -12.14
C GLU A 54 0.72 -9.19 -12.18
N SER A 55 0.02 -8.12 -12.59
CA SER A 55 -1.43 -8.14 -12.79
C SER A 55 -1.84 -9.19 -13.83
N TYR A 56 -1.09 -9.31 -14.93
CA TYR A 56 -1.35 -10.33 -15.96
C TYR A 56 -1.11 -11.75 -15.45
N ARG A 57 -0.06 -11.96 -14.64
CA ARG A 57 0.28 -13.29 -14.09
C ARG A 57 -0.69 -13.75 -13.01
N THR A 58 -1.09 -12.85 -12.12
CA THR A 58 -1.96 -13.16 -10.98
C THR A 58 -3.45 -13.05 -11.32
N GLY A 59 -3.80 -12.36 -12.40
CA GLY A 59 -5.18 -12.01 -12.73
C GLY A 59 -5.79 -10.97 -11.79
N LYS A 60 -4.98 -10.34 -10.93
CA LYS A 60 -5.40 -9.34 -9.95
C LYS A 60 -5.03 -7.93 -10.43
N ASP A 61 -5.73 -6.92 -9.92
CA ASP A 61 -5.41 -5.52 -10.21
C ASP A 61 -4.34 -5.00 -9.24
N CYS A 62 -3.06 -5.26 -9.57
CA CYS A 62 -1.91 -4.90 -8.75
C CYS A 62 -1.24 -3.60 -9.24
N SER A 63 -0.79 -2.76 -8.29
CA SER A 63 -0.13 -1.47 -8.57
C SER A 63 0.76 -1.01 -7.41
N THR A 64 2.00 -0.62 -7.73
CA THR A 64 2.94 -0.02 -6.79
C THR A 64 2.45 1.37 -6.34
N VAL A 65 1.82 2.16 -7.22
CA VAL A 65 1.25 3.48 -6.87
C VAL A 65 0.17 3.36 -5.81
N ARG A 66 -0.61 2.27 -5.79
CA ARG A 66 -1.60 2.01 -4.72
C ARG A 66 -0.91 1.77 -3.38
N MET A 67 0.17 1.00 -3.39
CA MET A 67 0.97 0.73 -2.20
C MET A 67 1.56 2.01 -1.62
N GLU A 68 2.05 2.93 -2.47
CA GLU A 68 2.52 4.26 -2.04
C GLU A 68 1.41 5.11 -1.40
N LYS A 69 0.15 4.92 -1.81
CA LYS A 69 -1.03 5.55 -1.20
C LYS A 69 -1.53 4.84 0.07
N GLY A 70 -0.77 3.89 0.60
CA GLY A 70 -1.10 3.15 1.83
C GLY A 70 -2.21 2.10 1.66
N ARG A 71 -2.50 1.68 0.43
CA ARG A 71 -3.44 0.61 0.12
C ARG A 71 -2.70 -0.71 -0.11
N THR A 72 -3.43 -1.81 -0.17
CA THR A 72 -2.83 -3.09 -0.58
C THR A 72 -2.33 -3.05 -2.02
N TYR A 73 -1.29 -3.83 -2.27
CA TYR A 73 -0.63 -3.91 -3.58
C TYR A 73 -1.62 -4.33 -4.68
N CYS A 74 -2.39 -5.39 -4.45
CA CYS A 74 -3.50 -5.79 -5.30
C CYS A 74 -4.83 -5.38 -4.68
N ARG A 75 -5.75 -4.87 -5.50
CA ARG A 75 -7.07 -4.36 -5.05
C ARG A 75 -7.87 -5.41 -4.30
N GLU A 76 -7.80 -6.64 -4.77
CA GLU A 76 -8.57 -7.79 -4.28
C GLU A 76 -8.08 -8.28 -2.91
N ASP A 77 -6.86 -7.91 -2.52
CA ASP A 77 -6.26 -8.28 -1.25
C ASP A 77 -6.55 -7.26 -0.13
N GLU A 78 -7.27 -6.19 -0.44
CA GLU A 78 -7.65 -5.18 0.56
C GLU A 78 -8.62 -5.82 1.57
N PRO A 79 -8.29 -5.82 2.88
CA PRO A 79 -9.15 -6.42 3.88
C PRO A 79 -10.49 -5.69 3.93
N ASN A 80 -11.59 -6.43 3.80
CA ASN A 80 -12.93 -5.86 3.97
C ASN A 80 -13.08 -5.43 5.45
N PRO A 81 -13.39 -4.16 5.75
CA PRO A 81 -13.63 -3.75 7.12
C PRO A 81 -14.72 -4.62 7.74
N ILE A 82 -14.39 -5.29 8.85
CA ILE A 82 -15.39 -6.05 9.61
C ILE A 82 -16.41 -5.02 10.11
N PRO A 83 -17.70 -5.14 9.75
CA PRO A 83 -18.70 -4.18 10.20
C PRO A 83 -18.79 -4.24 11.72
N LYS A 84 -18.50 -3.12 12.39
CA LYS A 84 -18.73 -3.00 13.83
C LYS A 84 -20.24 -2.92 14.03
N VAL A 85 -20.85 -4.03 14.42
CA VAL A 85 -22.27 -4.08 14.80
C VAL A 85 -22.41 -3.88 16.30
N THR A 86 -23.41 -3.11 16.71
CA THR A 86 -23.81 -2.98 18.12
C THR A 86 -25.12 -3.74 18.30
N CYS A 87 -25.13 -4.70 19.22
CA CYS A 87 -26.30 -5.53 19.51
C CYS A 87 -26.94 -5.10 20.82
N TYR A 88 -28.24 -4.79 20.75
CA TYR A 88 -29.04 -4.40 21.91
C TYR A 88 -29.99 -5.55 22.28
N ARG A 89 -30.21 -5.74 23.58
CA ARG A 89 -31.07 -6.80 24.08
C ARG A 89 -32.48 -6.27 24.26
N THR A 90 -33.42 -6.78 23.48
CA THR A 90 -34.84 -6.46 23.65
C THR A 90 -35.54 -7.52 24.51
N LEU A 91 -36.80 -7.26 24.87
CA LEU A 91 -37.61 -8.16 25.71
C LEU A 91 -37.84 -9.54 25.08
N ALA A 92 -37.80 -9.64 23.75
CA ALA A 92 -38.12 -10.86 23.01
C ALA A 92 -36.93 -11.45 22.25
N ASP A 93 -35.97 -10.62 21.81
CA ASP A 93 -34.80 -11.08 21.02
C ASP A 93 -33.60 -10.12 21.13
N VAL A 94 -32.44 -10.52 20.60
CA VAL A 94 -31.27 -9.65 20.41
C VAL A 94 -31.30 -9.08 19.00
N VAL A 95 -31.29 -7.75 18.87
CA VAL A 95 -31.30 -7.06 17.57
C VAL A 95 -29.97 -6.33 17.39
N CYS A 96 -29.28 -6.60 16.29
CA CYS A 96 -28.00 -6.00 15.95
C CYS A 96 -28.14 -4.96 14.85
N TYR A 97 -27.53 -3.79 15.06
CA TYR A 97 -27.53 -2.67 14.13
C TYR A 97 -26.11 -2.33 13.66
N SER A 98 -25.99 -1.86 12.42
CA SER A 98 -24.71 -1.41 11.84
C SER A 98 -24.28 -0.01 12.28
N VAL A 99 -25.21 0.76 12.86
CA VAL A 99 -24.98 2.11 13.39
C VAL A 99 -25.54 2.14 14.81
N ALA A 100 -24.74 2.57 15.78
CA ALA A 100 -25.16 2.69 17.17
C ALA A 100 -26.20 3.82 17.31
N ASP A 101 -27.21 3.61 18.16
CA ASP A 101 -28.23 4.61 18.45
C ASP A 101 -27.61 5.74 19.31
N PRO A 102 -27.59 7.01 18.84
CA PRO A 102 -27.05 8.13 19.61
C PRO A 102 -27.82 8.41 20.92
N ALA A 103 -29.04 7.90 21.09
CA ALA A 103 -29.84 8.04 22.30
C ALA A 103 -29.66 6.88 23.30
N SER A 104 -28.86 5.86 22.96
CA SER A 104 -28.62 4.72 23.86
C SER A 104 -27.76 5.13 25.07
N LEU A 105 -28.14 4.68 26.27
CA LEU A 105 -27.42 4.94 27.51
C LEU A 105 -26.16 4.06 27.60
N PRO A 106 -25.04 4.55 28.16
CA PRO A 106 -23.80 3.77 28.31
C PRO A 106 -24.03 2.64 29.33
N GLY A 107 -24.25 1.43 28.81
CA GLY A 107 -24.60 0.25 29.61
C GLY A 107 -25.34 -0.85 28.83
N GLU A 108 -25.76 -0.57 27.60
CA GLU A 108 -26.42 -1.54 26.70
C GLU A 108 -25.52 -1.98 25.52
N GLU A 109 -24.20 -1.87 25.65
CA GLU A 109 -23.25 -2.54 24.75
C GLU A 109 -23.05 -3.96 25.30
N LEU A 110 -23.67 -4.96 24.67
CA LEU A 110 -23.40 -6.36 24.99
C LEU A 110 -22.17 -6.80 24.18
N ASP A 111 -21.01 -6.82 24.82
CA ASP A 111 -19.76 -7.31 24.24
C ASP A 111 -19.94 -8.80 23.86
N THR A 112 -20.10 -9.08 22.57
CA THR A 112 -20.27 -10.45 22.05
C THR A 112 -18.98 -11.29 22.09
N HIS A 113 -17.98 -10.90 22.87
CA HIS A 113 -16.72 -11.65 23.02
C HIS A 113 -16.68 -12.60 24.24
N THR A 114 -17.67 -12.55 25.15
CA THR A 114 -17.63 -13.31 26.43
C THR A 114 -18.81 -14.28 26.62
N ARG A 115 -19.34 -14.89 25.56
CA ARG A 115 -20.31 -15.99 25.70
C ARG A 115 -20.09 -17.15 24.72
N SER A 116 -18.86 -17.63 24.65
CA SER A 116 -18.55 -18.96 24.13
C SER A 116 -17.70 -19.76 25.11
N SER A 117 -18.11 -19.76 26.38
CA SER A 117 -17.61 -20.69 27.39
C SER A 117 -18.77 -21.02 28.32
N ASN A 118 -19.16 -22.30 28.34
CA ASN A 118 -20.26 -22.91 29.09
C ASN A 118 -21.62 -22.96 28.37
N LEU A 119 -21.69 -23.80 27.33
CA LEU A 119 -22.58 -24.95 27.35
C LEU A 119 -21.90 -26.14 26.66
#